data_AF-A0A259TXN1-F1
#
_entry.id   AF-A0A259TXN1-F1
#
_cell.length_a   1.000
_cell.length_b   1.000
_cell.length_c   1.000
_cell.angle_alpha   90.00
_cell.angle_beta   90.00
_cell.angle_gamma   90.00
#
_symmetry.space_group_name_H-M   'P 1'
#
loop_
_entity.id
_entity.type
_entity.pdbx_description
1 polymer ?
#
loop_
_entity_poly.entity_id
_entity_poly.type
_entity_poly.pdbx_seq_one_letter_code
_entity_poly.pdbx_strand_id
1 'polypeptide(L)' 'WALLAGAALIGLIWASTAFIQVPLHNALGGAFDAEAHSRLVGTNWIRTVLWSLRAGLVLWLASLAFSRGIS' A
#
# COMPACT_ATOMS: atom_id res chain seq x y z
N TRP A 1 3.18 -10.63 -16.71
CA TRP A 1 3.88 -10.45 -15.42
C TRP A 1 3.44 -9.19 -14.68
N ALA A 2 3.31 -8.03 -15.33
CA ALA A 2 2.94 -6.78 -14.66
C ALA A 2 1.56 -6.81 -13.95
N LEU A 3 0.59 -7.54 -14.53
CA LEU A 3 -0.69 -7.85 -13.87
C LEU A 3 -0.50 -8.60 -12.54
N LEU A 4 0.35 -9.63 -12.52
CA LEU A 4 0.64 -10.41 -11.32
C LEU A 4 1.38 -9.55 -10.27
N ALA A 5 2.32 -8.71 -10.71
CA ALA A 5 3.01 -7.76 -9.83
C ALA A 5 2.04 -6.75 -9.20
N GLY A 6 1.11 -6.19 -10.00
CA GLY A 6 0.08 -5.28 -9.51
C GLY A 6 -0.90 -5.97 -8.54
N ALA A 7 -1.31 -7.21 -8.84
CA ALA A 7 -2.17 -8.00 -7.96
C ALA A 7 -1.47 -8.33 -6.63
N ALA A 8 -0.19 -8.69 -6.67
CA ALA A 8 0.60 -8.95 -5.46
C ALA A 8 0.72 -7.70 -4.59
N LEU A 9 0.99 -6.52 -5.17
CA LEU A 9 1.05 -5.26 -4.43
C LEU A 9 -0.28 -4.94 -3.73
N ILE A 10 -1.42 -5.13 -4.42
CA ILE A 10 -2.74 -4.98 -3.81
C ILE A 10 -2.98 -5.99 -2.70
N GLY A 11 -2.62 -7.26 -2.92
CA GLY A 11 -2.72 -8.31 -1.91
C GLY A 11 -1.94 -7.97 -0.63
N LEU A 12 -0.71 -7.46 -0.77
CA LEU A 12 0.12 -7.02 0.35
C LEU A 12 -0.49 -5.82 1.09
N ILE A 13 -1.07 -4.85 0.37
CA ILE A 13 -1.76 -3.69 0.96
C ILE A 13 -2.98 -4.16 1.77
N TRP A 14 -3.77 -5.08 1.24
CA TRP A 14 -4.94 -5.62 1.94
C TRP A 14 -4.53 -6.45 3.16
N ALA A 15 -3.51 -7.29 3.02
CA ALA A 15 -2.97 -8.07 4.13
C ALA A 15 -2.45 -7.17 5.25
N SER A 16 -1.68 -6.11 4.93
CA SER A 16 -1.23 -5.16 5.95
C SER A 16 -2.42 -4.52 6.65
N THR A 17 -3.45 -4.13 5.89
CA THR A 17 -4.63 -3.46 6.43
C THR A 17 -5.40 -4.36 7.39
N ALA A 18 -5.70 -5.59 6.96
CA ALA A 18 -6.49 -6.53 7.74
C ALA A 18 -5.77 -7.03 9.00
N PHE A 19 -4.48 -7.33 8.91
CA PHE A 19 -3.74 -7.97 10.01
C PHE A 19 -3.00 -6.99 10.92
N ILE A 20 -2.73 -5.77 10.47
CA ILE A 20 -1.95 -4.79 11.25
C ILE A 20 -2.80 -3.56 11.57
N GLN A 21 -3.37 -2.91 10.56
CA GLN A 21 -4.07 -1.64 10.79
C GLN A 21 -5.40 -1.83 11.54
N VAL A 22 -6.22 -2.84 11.20
CA VAL A 22 -7.52 -3.08 11.86
C VAL A 22 -7.37 -3.39 13.36
N PRO A 23 -6.52 -4.35 13.80
CA PRO A 23 -6.33 -4.62 15.23
C PRO A 23 -5.83 -3.40 16.00
N LEU A 24 -4.90 -2.64 15.42
CA LEU A 24 -4.30 -1.49 16.06
C LEU A 24 -5.26 -0.29 16.15
N HIS A 25 -6.12 -0.11 15.14
CA HIS A 25 -7.20 0.89 15.18
C HIS A 25 -8.22 0.55 16.27
N ASN A 26 -8.60 -0.73 16.39
CA ASN A 26 -9.50 -1.19 17.44
C ASN A 26 -8.90 -0.98 18.85
N ALA A 27 -7.59 -1.18 19.01
CA ALA A 27 -6.89 -0.92 20.27
C ALA A 27 -6.91 0.58 20.66
N LEU A 28 -6.76 1.48 19.69
CA LEU A 28 -6.79 2.93 19.90
C LEU A 28 -8.20 3.50 20.16
N GLY A 29 -9.26 2.76 19.81
CA GLY A 29 -10.65 3.20 20.00
C GLY A 29 -11.12 3.20 21.46
N GLY A 30 -10.43 2.47 22.36
CA GLY A 30 -10.79 2.38 23.78
C GLY A 30 -10.16 3.45 24.67
N ALA A 31 -8.94 3.87 24.37
CA ALA A 31 -8.23 4.97 25.02
C ALA A 31 -7.09 5.45 24.12
N PHE A 32 -6.82 6.76 24.09
CA PHE A 32 -5.68 7.28 23.35
C PHE A 32 -4.37 6.80 23.98
N ASP A 33 -3.61 6.01 23.23
CA ASP A 33 -2.29 5.53 23.61
C ASP A 33 -1.27 6.02 22.57
N ALA A 34 -0.34 6.86 23.01
CA ALA A 34 0.71 7.44 22.16
C ALA A 34 1.65 6.36 21.59
N GLU A 35 1.89 5.26 22.31
CA GLU A 35 2.71 4.16 21.84
C GLU A 35 1.99 3.40 20.72
N ALA A 36 0.71 3.05 20.92
CA ALA A 36 -0.11 2.43 19.88
C ALA A 36 -0.26 3.35 18.65
N HIS A 37 -0.32 4.67 18.83
CA HIS A 37 -0.38 5.62 17.73
C HIS A 37 0.92 5.68 16.94
N SER A 38 2.09 5.69 17.60
CA SER A 38 3.39 5.66 16.92
C SER A 38 3.59 4.37 16.11
N ARG A 39 3.14 3.22 16.66
CA ARG A 39 3.11 1.93 15.94
C ARG A 39 2.19 1.99 14.72
N LEU A 40 1.07 2.70 14.81
CA LEU A 40 0.13 2.85 13.68
C LEU A 40 0.76 3.65 12.55
N VAL A 41 1.43 4.76 12.86
CA VAL A 41 2.17 5.55 11.88
C VAL A 41 3.30 4.71 11.26
N GLY A 42 4.06 3.98 12.08
CA GLY A 42 5.11 3.07 11.61
C GLY A 42 4.59 2.02 10.62
N THR A 43 3.43 1.42 10.91
CA THR A 43 2.84 0.40 10.02
C THR A 43 2.17 1.00 8.78
N ASN A 44 1.75 2.27 8.82
CA ASN A 44 1.27 3.00 7.65
C ASN A 44 2.36 3.26 6.60
N TRP A 45 3.64 3.34 6.99
CA TRP A 45 4.74 3.46 6.04
C TRP A 45 4.84 2.28 5.06
N ILE A 46 4.46 1.07 5.50
CA ILE A 46 4.39 -0.10 4.61
C ILE A 46 3.43 0.18 3.46
N ARG A 47 2.24 0.72 3.78
CA ARG A 47 1.26 1.09 2.76
C ARG A 47 1.79 2.19 1.86
N THR A 48 2.46 3.22 2.40
CA THR A 48 3.08 4.28 1.60
C THR A 48 4.04 3.70 0.56
N VAL A 49 4.96 2.83 0.97
CA VAL A 49 5.91 2.19 0.04
C VAL A 49 5.19 1.35 -1.00
N LEU A 50 4.22 0.50 -0.60
CA LEU A 50 3.48 -0.35 -1.53
C LEU A 50 2.65 0.45 -2.54
N TRP A 51 2.02 1.55 -2.11
CA TRP A 51 1.28 2.45 -3.00
C TRP A 51 2.21 3.21 -3.95
N SER A 52 3.38 3.67 -3.49
CA SER A 52 4.39 4.31 -4.34
C SER A 52 4.93 3.35 -5.40
N LEU A 53 5.22 2.10 -5.04
CA LEU A 53 5.64 1.06 -5.99
C LEU A 53 4.54 0.78 -7.02
N ARG A 54 3.28 0.69 -6.58
CA ARG A 54 2.13 0.50 -7.49
C ARG A 54 1.98 1.68 -8.44
N ALA A 55 2.09 2.91 -7.95
CA ALA A 55 2.02 4.11 -8.78
C ALA A 55 3.16 4.12 -9.81
N GLY A 56 4.40 3.82 -9.39
CA GLY A 56 5.54 3.70 -10.30
C GLY A 56 5.34 2.64 -11.38
N LEU A 57 4.81 1.47 -11.01
CA LEU A 57 4.48 0.41 -11.97
C LEU A 57 3.44 0.86 -12.99
N VAL A 58 2.35 1.51 -12.56
CA VAL A 58 1.30 2.01 -13.46
C VAL A 58 1.82 3.11 -14.38
N LEU A 59 2.59 4.07 -13.86
CA LEU A 59 3.20 5.13 -14.66
C LEU A 59 4.16 4.57 -15.72
N TRP A 60 4.96 3.57 -15.35
CA TRP A 60 5.86 2.89 -16.28
C TRP A 60 5.11 2.13 -17.38
N LEU A 61 4.02 1.44 -17.04
CA LEU A 61 3.17 0.78 -18.04
C LEU A 61 2.49 1.80 -18.96
N ALA A 62 2.03 2.93 -18.41
CA ALA A 62 1.39 3.99 -19.17
C ALA A 62 2.37 4.65 -20.16
N SER A 63 3.62 4.93 -19.75
CA SER A 63 4.64 5.49 -20.66
C SER A 63 5.02 4.51 -21.77
N LEU A 64 5.07 3.22 -21.46
CA LEU A 64 5.32 2.17 -22.45
C LEU A 64 4.14 1.99 -23.42
N ALA A 65 2.90 2.12 -22.95
CA ALA A 65 1.73 2.08 -23.82
C ALA A 65 1.66 3.31 -24.73
N PHE A 66 1.93 4.50 -24.19
CA PHE A 66 1.97 5.75 -24.93
C PHE A 66 3.01 5.72 -26.06
N SER A 67 4.24 5.27 -25.76
CA SER A 67 5.29 5.15 -26.77
C SER A 67 4.98 4.17 -27.90
N ARG A 68 4.13 3.15 -27.67
CA ARG A 68 3.69 2.18 -28.70
C ARG A 68 2.46 2.62 -29.48
N GLY A 69 1.66 3.55 -28.95
CA GLY A 69 0.48 4.08 -29.64
C GLY A 69 0.77 5.22 -30.62
N ILE A 70 2.01 5.72 -30.65
CA ILE A 70 2.47 6.83 -31.49
C ILE A 70 3.26 6.33 -32.73
N SER A 71 3.59 5.04 -32.79
CA SER A 71 4.16 4.35 -33.96
C SER A 71 3.08 3.68 -34.78
#